data_AF-A0A8J9WQY9-F1
#
_entry.id   AF-A0A8J9WQY9-F1
#
_cell.length_a   1.000
_cell.length_b   1.000
_cell.length_c   1.000
_cell.angle_alpha   90.00
_cell.angle_beta   90.00
_cell.angle_gamma   90.00
#
_symmetry.space_group_name_H-M   'P 1'
#
loop_
_entity.id
_entity.type
_entity.pdbx_description
1 polymer ?
#
loop_
_entity_poly.entity_id
_entity_poly.type
_entity_poly.pdbx_seq_one_letter_code
_entity_poly.pdbx_strand_id
1 'polypeptide(L)'
;MATAEVLAQTETALAQIRTQPDVCWVCLGESTANEPLACPCRCPRPVHAHCLARWQLHSAGTSEETTCRFCNAQLPDWKPILTPSAEEVAKASPTMSVTFNGQVHHVTVKGGPNGYSDFIRDIQSIFGITTEHDMQLAFDCADPISGQLLKLNGAGAYQAAVHCATISAAKRLRGWSRQRRAMASAAPVADAEALSQLESPPTPPRHMPTSHPCWD
;
A
#
# COMPACT_ATOMS: atom_id res chain seq x y z
N MET A 1 34.37 2.98 55.91
CA MET A 1 33.21 3.85 55.57
C MET A 1 32.85 3.73 54.10
N ALA A 2 33.76 3.93 53.15
CA ALA A 2 33.49 3.82 51.70
C ALA A 2 32.74 2.55 51.23
N THR A 3 32.90 1.41 51.92
CA THR A 3 32.22 0.14 51.58
C THR A 3 30.70 0.18 51.74
N ALA A 4 30.17 0.98 52.68
CA ALA A 4 28.72 1.06 52.92
C ALA A 4 28.02 1.95 51.88
N GLU A 5 28.65 3.05 51.47
CA GLU A 5 28.13 3.93 50.42
C GLU A 5 28.09 3.22 49.06
N VAL A 6 29.14 2.46 48.71
CA VAL A 6 29.17 1.68 47.46
C VAL A 6 28.07 0.62 47.42
N LEU A 7 27.80 -0.07 48.54
CA LEU A 7 26.70 -1.04 48.62
C LEU A 7 25.34 -0.37 48.40
N ALA A 8 25.04 0.71 49.12
CA ALA A 8 23.79 1.45 48.97
C ALA A 8 23.61 2.04 47.55
N GLN A 9 24.71 2.49 46.91
CA GLN A 9 24.71 2.93 45.52
C GLN A 9 24.41 1.77 44.56
N THR A 10 24.97 0.57 44.77
CA THR A 10 24.63 -0.61 43.95
C THR A 10 23.20 -1.10 44.14
N GLU A 11 22.65 -1.08 45.36
CA GLU A 11 21.25 -1.44 45.60
C GLU A 11 20.29 -0.44 44.94
N THR A 12 20.61 0.86 45.02
CA THR A 12 19.85 1.92 44.36
C THR A 12 19.90 1.80 42.83
N ALA A 13 21.06 1.51 42.25
CA ALA A 13 21.20 1.28 40.81
C ALA A 13 20.42 0.03 40.34
N LEU A 14 20.45 -1.07 41.11
CA LEU A 14 19.68 -2.27 40.81
C LEU A 14 18.16 -2.05 40.93
N ALA A 15 17.72 -1.23 41.89
CA ALA A 15 16.32 -0.80 41.97
C ALA A 15 15.92 0.04 40.75
N GLN A 16 16.76 1.00 40.35
CA GLN A 16 16.52 1.85 39.17
C GLN A 16 16.45 1.03 37.86
N ILE A 17 17.30 0.02 37.69
CA ILE A 17 17.25 -0.93 36.56
C ILE A 17 15.93 -1.72 36.55
N ARG A 18 15.42 -2.12 37.73
CA ARG A 18 14.12 -2.82 37.85
C ARG A 18 12.90 -1.93 37.64
N THR A 19 13.05 -0.60 37.74
CA THR A 19 11.96 0.37 37.54
C THR A 19 11.96 1.05 36.17
N GLN A 20 12.86 0.69 35.25
CA GLN A 20 12.74 1.17 33.88
C GLN A 20 11.43 0.65 33.27
N PRO A 21 10.56 1.53 32.73
CA PRO A 21 9.37 1.07 32.04
C PRO A 21 9.77 0.26 30.81
N ASP A 22 8.99 -0.76 30.48
CA ASP A 22 9.08 -1.39 29.16
C ASP A 22 8.84 -0.30 28.11
N VAL A 23 9.83 -0.08 27.25
CA VAL A 23 9.78 0.87 26.13
C VAL A 23 9.98 0.15 24.81
N CYS A 24 9.31 0.64 23.77
CA CYS A 24 9.42 0.12 22.42
C CYS A 24 10.87 0.18 21.93
N TRP A 25 11.48 -0.97 21.59
CA TRP A 25 12.88 -0.99 21.13
C TRP A 25 13.13 -0.26 19.80
N VAL A 26 12.06 0.13 19.07
CA VAL A 26 12.14 0.86 17.79
C VAL A 26 12.06 2.38 17.97
N CYS A 27 11.10 2.88 18.77
CA CYS A 27 10.85 4.32 18.93
C CYS A 27 11.19 4.88 20.31
N LEU A 28 11.57 4.02 21.26
CA LEU A 28 11.82 4.31 22.68
C LEU A 28 10.61 4.89 23.45
N GLY A 29 9.41 4.84 22.88
CA GLY A 29 8.16 5.24 23.53
C GLY A 29 7.58 4.16 24.44
N GLU A 30 6.85 4.59 25.46
CA GLU A 30 6.20 3.74 26.46
C GLU A 30 4.95 3.00 25.92
N SER A 31 4.44 2.03 26.67
CA SER A 31 3.16 1.38 26.39
C SER A 31 1.99 2.31 26.69
N THR A 32 1.03 2.44 25.77
CA THR A 32 -0.21 3.21 25.99
C THR A 32 -1.44 2.32 25.85
N ALA A 33 -2.62 2.79 26.26
CA ALA A 33 -3.87 2.04 26.13
C ALA A 33 -4.27 1.81 24.65
N ASN A 34 -3.95 2.76 23.76
CA ASN A 34 -4.25 2.67 22.32
C ASN A 34 -3.14 1.96 21.54
N GLU A 35 -1.90 2.03 22.02
CA GLU A 35 -0.74 1.39 21.43
C GLU A 35 0.05 0.65 22.52
N PRO A 36 -0.42 -0.56 22.89
CA PRO A 36 0.26 -1.38 23.87
C PRO A 36 1.54 -1.99 23.31
N LEU A 37 2.50 -2.24 24.19
CA LEU A 37 3.69 -3.02 23.84
C LEU A 37 3.39 -4.52 23.80
N ALA A 38 3.99 -5.20 22.83
CA ALA A 38 3.93 -6.64 22.67
C ALA A 38 5.33 -7.25 22.53
N CYS A 39 5.48 -8.51 22.94
CA CYS A 39 6.67 -9.31 22.67
C CYS A 39 6.31 -10.36 21.59
N PRO A 40 6.57 -10.11 20.30
CA PRO A 40 6.17 -11.00 19.20
C PRO A 40 6.94 -12.33 19.18
N CYS A 41 7.95 -12.47 20.03
CA CYS A 41 8.79 -13.66 20.17
C CYS A 41 9.37 -13.73 21.60
N ARG A 42 10.20 -14.74 21.87
CA ARG A 42 10.82 -14.95 23.19
C ARG A 42 11.96 -13.98 23.53
N CYS A 43 12.30 -13.05 22.65
CA CYS A 43 13.30 -12.02 22.96
C CYS A 43 12.72 -10.99 23.93
N PRO A 44 13.46 -10.54 24.96
CA PRO A 44 13.01 -9.51 25.91
C PRO A 44 13.11 -8.12 25.28
N ARG A 45 12.34 -7.89 24.22
CA ARG A 45 12.34 -6.64 23.44
C ARG A 45 10.90 -6.24 23.08
N PRO A 46 10.20 -5.53 23.97
CA PRO A 46 8.83 -5.08 23.74
C PRO A 46 8.74 -4.04 22.61
N VAL A 47 7.67 -4.08 21.83
CA VAL A 47 7.50 -3.24 20.63
C VAL A 47 6.03 -2.90 20.39
N HIS A 48 5.75 -1.70 19.87
CA HIS A 48 4.43 -1.35 19.36
C HIS A 48 4.14 -2.07 18.04
N ALA A 49 2.88 -2.41 17.77
CA ALA A 49 2.48 -3.11 16.55
C ALA A 49 2.85 -2.33 15.26
N HIS A 50 2.61 -1.00 15.21
CA HIS A 50 2.98 -0.19 14.05
C HIS A 50 4.49 -0.05 13.89
N CYS A 51 5.23 0.07 15.00
CA CYS A 51 6.69 0.16 14.97
C CYS A 51 7.32 -1.13 14.40
N LEU A 52 6.82 -2.30 14.82
CA LEU A 52 7.24 -3.58 14.26
C LEU A 52 6.87 -3.68 12.77
N ALA A 53 5.62 -3.37 12.41
CA ALA A 53 5.15 -3.44 11.03
C ALA A 53 5.95 -2.51 10.09
N ARG A 54 6.31 -1.32 10.56
CA ARG A 54 7.17 -0.38 9.83
C ARG A 54 8.60 -0.91 9.67
N TRP A 55 9.17 -1.49 10.73
CA TRP A 55 10.51 -2.10 10.67
C TRP A 55 10.54 -3.32 9.72
N GLN A 56 9.50 -4.16 9.72
CA GLN A 56 9.35 -5.27 8.76
C GLN A 56 9.27 -4.75 7.31
N LEU A 57 8.47 -3.72 7.06
CA LEU A 57 8.38 -3.06 5.75
C LEU A 57 9.72 -2.45 5.30
N HIS A 58 10.46 -1.78 6.19
CA HIS A 58 11.82 -1.30 5.89
C HIS A 58 12.82 -2.43 5.62
N SER A 59 12.56 -3.63 6.15
CA SER A 59 13.39 -4.82 5.99
C SER A 59 12.90 -5.73 4.85
N ALA A 60 11.96 -5.27 4.02
CA ALA A 60 11.30 -6.09 3.00
C ALA A 60 12.28 -6.74 2.01
N GLY A 61 12.02 -8.01 1.68
CA GLY A 61 12.92 -8.83 0.85
C GLY A 61 14.13 -9.39 1.58
N THR A 62 14.26 -9.20 2.89
CA THR A 62 15.25 -9.86 3.75
C THR A 62 14.58 -10.84 4.71
N SER A 63 15.36 -11.69 5.38
CA SER A 63 14.84 -12.56 6.44
C SER A 63 14.22 -11.77 7.61
N GLU A 64 14.71 -10.56 7.86
CA GLU A 64 14.23 -9.67 8.91
C GLU A 64 12.81 -9.13 8.64
N GLU A 65 12.29 -9.16 7.41
CA GLU A 65 10.87 -8.87 7.13
C GLU A 65 9.93 -9.81 7.91
N THR A 66 10.29 -11.08 8.04
CA THR A 66 9.38 -12.15 8.47
C THR A 66 9.86 -12.92 9.69
N THR A 67 11.13 -12.78 10.09
CA THR A 67 11.73 -13.53 11.20
C THR A 67 12.53 -12.62 12.14
N CYS A 68 12.54 -12.94 13.43
CA CYS A 68 13.32 -12.22 14.41
C CYS A 68 14.82 -12.51 14.26
N ARG A 69 15.65 -11.52 13.91
CA ARG A 69 17.12 -11.61 13.75
C ARG A 69 17.87 -12.33 14.90
N PHE A 70 17.30 -12.39 16.09
CA PHE A 70 17.95 -12.89 17.32
C PHE A 70 17.56 -14.32 17.69
N CYS A 71 16.30 -14.72 17.46
CA CYS A 71 15.79 -16.04 17.83
C CYS A 71 15.17 -16.82 16.66
N ASN A 72 15.18 -16.24 15.45
CA ASN A 72 14.62 -16.77 14.21
C ASN A 72 13.13 -17.15 14.27
N ALA A 73 12.41 -16.74 15.33
CA ALA A 73 10.97 -16.92 15.42
C ALA A 73 10.24 -16.12 14.32
N GLN A 74 9.19 -16.73 13.77
CA GLN A 74 8.29 -16.07 12.81
C GLN A 74 7.62 -14.85 13.45
N LEU A 75 7.67 -13.72 12.76
CA LEU A 75 6.98 -12.49 13.13
C LEU A 75 5.56 -12.46 12.56
N PRO A 76 4.62 -11.72 13.17
CA PRO A 76 3.27 -11.52 12.63
C PRO A 76 3.31 -10.85 11.24
N ASP A 77 2.26 -11.02 10.44
CA ASP A 77 2.13 -10.29 9.17
C ASP A 77 1.90 -8.80 9.46
N TRP A 78 2.71 -7.96 8.82
CA TRP A 78 2.70 -6.51 8.99
C TRP A 78 1.62 -5.82 8.16
N LYS A 79 1.14 -6.45 7.08
CA LYS A 79 0.22 -5.84 6.11
C LYS A 79 -1.11 -5.39 6.70
N PRO A 80 -1.78 -6.14 7.61
CA PRO A 80 -3.02 -5.70 8.23
C PRO A 80 -2.86 -4.42 9.05
N ILE A 81 -1.70 -4.25 9.72
CA ILE A 81 -1.39 -3.07 10.53
C ILE A 81 -1.17 -1.82 9.67
N LEU A 82 -0.60 -1.96 8.48
CA LEU A 82 -0.37 -0.83 7.56
C LEU A 82 -1.53 -0.57 6.59
N THR A 83 -2.56 -1.42 6.58
CA THR A 83 -3.73 -1.32 5.70
C THR A 83 -4.82 -0.44 6.32
N PRO A 84 -5.11 0.76 5.77
CA PRO A 84 -6.09 1.67 6.38
C PRO A 84 -7.55 1.23 6.19
N SER A 85 -7.86 0.40 5.19
CA SER A 85 -9.17 -0.22 4.98
C SER A 85 -9.09 -1.33 3.94
N ALA A 86 -9.57 -2.53 4.28
CA ALA A 86 -9.57 -3.68 3.38
C ALA A 86 -10.44 -3.45 2.12
N GLU A 87 -11.61 -2.82 2.27
CA GLU A 87 -12.54 -2.56 1.15
C GLU A 87 -11.95 -1.63 0.08
N GLU A 88 -11.09 -0.70 0.48
CA GLU A 88 -10.51 0.29 -0.43
C GLU A 88 -9.29 -0.24 -1.15
N VAL A 89 -8.47 -1.02 -0.44
CA VAL A 89 -7.37 -1.81 -1.02
C VAL A 89 -7.92 -2.81 -2.04
N ALA A 90 -9.08 -3.42 -1.79
CA ALA A 90 -9.74 -4.32 -2.75
C ALA A 90 -10.25 -3.64 -4.04
N LYS A 91 -10.51 -2.32 -4.00
CA LYS A 91 -10.98 -1.52 -5.16
C LYS A 91 -9.85 -0.77 -5.86
N ALA A 92 -8.63 -0.82 -5.32
CA ALA A 92 -7.49 -0.10 -5.84
C ALA A 92 -6.82 -0.84 -7.00
N SER A 93 -6.53 -0.13 -8.09
CA SER A 93 -5.63 -0.59 -9.15
C SER A 93 -4.26 0.04 -8.92
N PRO A 94 -3.26 -0.73 -8.43
CA PRO A 94 -1.92 -0.20 -8.18
C PRO A 94 -1.14 -0.05 -9.49
N THR A 95 -0.52 1.11 -9.66
CA THR A 95 0.34 1.44 -10.80
C THR A 95 1.67 1.96 -10.27
N MET A 96 2.77 1.44 -10.80
CA MET A 96 4.12 1.94 -10.54
C MET A 96 4.61 2.79 -11.71
N SER A 97 5.47 3.76 -11.41
CA SER A 97 6.23 4.50 -12.42
C SER A 97 7.60 3.85 -12.52
N VAL A 98 7.95 3.30 -13.68
CA VAL A 98 9.23 2.66 -13.94
C VAL A 98 10.08 3.59 -14.80
N THR A 99 11.30 3.89 -14.35
CA THR A 99 12.22 4.79 -15.05
C THR A 99 13.50 4.05 -15.45
N PHE A 100 13.83 4.08 -16.74
CA PHE A 100 15.05 3.47 -17.28
C PHE A 100 15.57 4.29 -18.47
N ASN A 101 16.87 4.57 -18.51
CA ASN A 101 17.51 5.42 -19.54
C ASN A 101 16.79 6.76 -19.82
N GLY A 102 16.23 7.39 -18.78
CA GLY A 102 15.46 8.63 -18.88
C GLY A 102 14.02 8.50 -19.40
N GLN A 103 13.62 7.32 -19.87
CA GLN A 103 12.24 7.01 -20.25
C GLN A 103 11.44 6.61 -19.01
N VAL A 104 10.16 6.98 -18.97
CA VAL A 104 9.25 6.72 -17.84
C VAL A 104 7.98 6.04 -18.35
N HIS A 105 7.66 4.88 -17.80
CA HIS A 105 6.45 4.12 -18.15
C HIS A 105 5.62 3.78 -16.91
N HIS A 106 4.30 3.87 -17.05
CA HIS A 106 3.36 3.50 -15.99
C HIS A 106 2.88 2.05 -16.18
N VAL A 107 3.22 1.19 -15.22
CA VAL A 107 2.92 -0.26 -15.26
C VAL A 107 1.93 -0.60 -14.15
N THR A 108 0.80 -1.21 -14.49
CA THR A 108 -0.15 -1.77 -13.50
C THR A 108 0.44 -3.05 -12.92
N VAL A 109 0.59 -3.10 -11.61
CA VAL A 109 1.27 -4.19 -10.90
C VAL A 109 0.27 -5.15 -10.24
N LYS A 110 0.69 -6.39 -9.97
CA LYS A 110 -0.14 -7.42 -9.36
C LYS A 110 0.60 -8.08 -8.21
N GLY A 111 -0.09 -8.30 -7.09
CA GLY A 111 0.45 -9.12 -6.00
C GLY A 111 0.39 -10.62 -6.32
N GLY A 112 0.92 -11.44 -5.41
CA GLY A 112 0.85 -12.90 -5.52
C GLY A 112 2.03 -13.52 -6.27
N PRO A 113 2.04 -14.85 -6.45
CA PRO A 113 3.25 -15.62 -6.79
C PRO A 113 3.85 -15.25 -8.14
N ASN A 114 3.01 -15.00 -9.16
CA ASN A 114 3.45 -14.70 -10.52
C ASN A 114 3.65 -13.18 -10.76
N GLY A 115 3.28 -12.33 -9.80
CA GLY A 115 3.27 -10.88 -9.98
C GLY A 115 4.64 -10.30 -10.34
N TYR A 116 5.70 -10.82 -9.72
CA TYR A 116 7.07 -10.38 -10.01
C TYR A 116 7.54 -10.82 -11.40
N SER A 117 7.31 -12.07 -11.80
CA SER A 117 7.68 -12.57 -13.14
C SER A 117 6.91 -11.87 -14.25
N ASP A 118 5.63 -11.57 -14.02
CA ASP A 118 4.83 -10.78 -14.96
C ASP A 118 5.39 -9.35 -15.09
N PHE A 119 5.68 -8.68 -13.97
CA PHE A 119 6.25 -7.34 -13.94
C PHE A 119 7.61 -7.23 -14.62
N ILE A 120 8.50 -8.21 -14.43
CA ILE A 120 9.81 -8.26 -15.10
C ILE A 120 9.64 -8.41 -16.62
N ARG A 121 8.80 -9.35 -17.06
CA ARG A 121 8.50 -9.56 -18.49
C ARG A 121 7.93 -8.28 -19.14
N ASP A 122 7.00 -7.61 -18.45
CA ASP A 122 6.39 -6.39 -18.95
C ASP A 122 7.44 -5.25 -19.06
N ILE A 123 8.34 -5.08 -18.09
CA ILE A 123 9.45 -4.11 -18.15
C ILE A 123 10.42 -4.45 -19.28
N GLN A 124 10.84 -5.72 -19.42
CA GLN A 124 11.75 -6.15 -20.48
C GLN A 124 11.17 -5.86 -21.87
N SER A 125 9.87 -6.14 -22.05
CA SER A 125 9.14 -5.83 -23.28
C SER A 125 9.03 -4.32 -23.55
N ILE A 126 8.78 -3.50 -22.54
CA ILE A 126 8.61 -2.05 -22.67
C ILE A 126 9.93 -1.36 -23.05
N PHE A 127 11.03 -1.72 -22.38
CA PHE A 127 12.32 -1.05 -22.55
C PHE A 127 13.28 -1.77 -23.53
N GLY A 128 12.84 -2.87 -24.15
CA GLY A 128 13.66 -3.64 -25.11
C GLY A 128 14.89 -4.30 -24.47
N ILE A 129 14.79 -4.70 -23.20
CA ILE A 129 15.91 -5.30 -22.45
C ILE A 129 16.02 -6.79 -22.83
N THR A 130 17.02 -7.12 -23.65
CA THR A 130 17.23 -8.47 -24.21
C THR A 130 18.17 -9.36 -23.39
N THR A 131 18.94 -8.79 -22.47
CA THR A 131 19.91 -9.52 -21.64
C THR A 131 19.28 -9.90 -20.30
N GLU A 132 19.29 -11.20 -19.95
CA GLU A 132 18.69 -11.69 -18.70
C GLU A 132 19.44 -11.26 -17.42
N HIS A 133 20.64 -10.69 -17.55
CA HIS A 133 21.62 -10.61 -16.46
C HIS A 133 21.54 -9.25 -15.75
N ASP A 134 21.02 -9.29 -14.52
CA ASP A 134 21.03 -8.26 -13.47
C ASP A 134 20.28 -6.93 -13.71
N MET A 135 18.97 -7.03 -13.93
CA MET A 135 18.03 -5.95 -13.62
C MET A 135 17.95 -5.67 -12.10
N GLN A 136 18.82 -4.83 -11.57
CA GLN A 136 18.72 -4.35 -10.19
C GLN A 136 17.56 -3.35 -10.03
N LEU A 137 16.46 -3.81 -9.44
CA LEU A 137 15.31 -2.96 -9.13
C LEU A 137 15.46 -2.25 -7.78
N ALA A 138 15.03 -1.00 -7.75
CA ALA A 138 14.73 -0.27 -6.52
C ALA A 138 13.31 0.33 -6.63
N PHE A 139 12.56 0.28 -5.54
CA PHE A 139 11.19 0.76 -5.44
C PHE A 139 11.12 1.91 -4.45
N ASP A 140 10.84 3.09 -4.97
CA ASP A 140 10.62 4.30 -4.17
C ASP A 140 9.14 4.39 -3.78
N CYS A 141 8.87 4.21 -2.49
CA CYS A 141 7.53 4.12 -1.91
C CYS A 141 7.28 5.26 -0.92
N ALA A 142 6.02 5.64 -0.69
CA ALA A 142 5.64 6.41 0.48
C ALA A 142 5.37 5.46 1.65
N ASP A 143 6.05 5.65 2.77
CA ASP A 143 5.79 4.97 4.04
C ASP A 143 4.30 5.15 4.43
N PRO A 144 3.54 4.06 4.66
CA PRO A 144 2.09 4.16 4.85
C PRO A 144 1.63 5.04 6.02
N ILE A 145 2.46 5.14 7.07
CA ILE A 145 2.20 5.84 8.34
C ILE A 145 2.66 7.30 8.24
N SER A 146 3.94 7.51 7.97
CA SER A 146 4.62 8.81 8.04
C SER A 146 4.60 9.58 6.71
N GLY A 147 4.31 8.91 5.59
CA GLY A 147 4.36 9.49 4.24
C GLY A 147 5.77 9.81 3.74
N GLN A 148 6.82 9.51 4.50
CA GLN A 148 8.21 9.73 4.08
C GLN A 148 8.62 8.76 2.96
N LEU A 149 9.64 9.15 2.19
CA LEU A 149 10.19 8.33 1.13
C LEU A 149 10.92 7.11 1.72
N LEU A 150 10.50 5.93 1.32
CA LEU A 150 11.08 4.64 1.68
C LEU A 150 11.59 3.96 0.41
N LYS A 151 12.88 3.59 0.40
CA LYS A 151 13.50 2.88 -0.72
C LYS A 151 13.66 1.40 -0.42
N LEU A 152 12.96 0.56 -1.17
CA LEU A 152 13.06 -0.90 -1.11
C LEU A 152 13.90 -1.41 -2.29
N ASN A 153 14.62 -2.53 -2.13
CA ASN A 153 15.58 -2.97 -3.15
C ASN A 153 15.47 -4.48 -3.44
N GLY A 154 15.69 -4.85 -4.70
CA GLY A 154 15.75 -6.24 -5.15
C GLY A 154 14.40 -6.94 -5.30
N ALA A 155 14.44 -8.14 -5.89
CA ALA A 155 13.26 -8.95 -6.21
C ALA A 155 12.36 -9.24 -4.98
N GLY A 156 12.98 -9.57 -3.84
CA GLY A 156 12.27 -9.94 -2.62
C GLY A 156 11.33 -8.85 -2.10
N ALA A 157 11.65 -7.57 -2.32
CA ALA A 157 10.83 -6.47 -1.84
C ALA A 157 9.62 -6.13 -2.73
N TYR A 158 9.45 -6.81 -3.88
CA TYR A 158 8.38 -6.52 -4.84
C TYR A 158 6.98 -6.55 -4.20
N GLN A 159 6.66 -7.54 -3.37
CA GLN A 159 5.34 -7.66 -2.74
C GLN A 159 5.06 -6.50 -1.77
N ALA A 160 6.07 -6.01 -1.06
CA ALA A 160 5.97 -4.85 -0.19
C ALA A 160 5.77 -3.55 -1.00
N ALA A 161 6.50 -3.40 -2.11
CA ALA A 161 6.32 -2.27 -3.03
C ALA A 161 4.92 -2.25 -3.67
N VAL A 162 4.39 -3.41 -4.09
CA VAL A 162 3.00 -3.54 -4.56
C VAL A 162 2.02 -3.13 -3.47
N HIS A 163 2.22 -3.56 -2.23
CA HIS A 163 1.36 -3.17 -1.11
C HIS A 163 1.35 -1.64 -0.88
N CYS A 164 2.51 -1.00 -0.89
CA CYS A 164 2.63 0.47 -0.83
C CYS A 164 1.94 1.16 -2.01
N ALA A 165 2.08 0.63 -3.23
CA ALA A 165 1.38 1.13 -4.41
C ALA A 165 -0.15 1.00 -4.29
N THR A 166 -0.65 -0.10 -3.70
CA THR A 166 -2.09 -0.33 -3.49
C THR A 166 -2.68 0.60 -2.43
N ILE A 167 -1.98 0.81 -1.30
CA ILE A 167 -2.37 1.82 -0.30
C ILE A 167 -2.39 3.22 -0.94
N SER A 168 -1.39 3.54 -1.76
CA SER A 168 -1.31 4.83 -2.46
C SER A 168 -2.46 5.01 -3.45
N ALA A 169 -2.84 3.96 -4.19
CA ALA A 169 -3.99 3.96 -5.08
C ALA A 169 -5.33 4.11 -4.32
N ALA A 170 -5.50 3.41 -3.19
CA ALA A 170 -6.66 3.57 -2.31
C ALA A 170 -6.78 5.00 -1.75
N LYS A 171 -5.66 5.60 -1.29
CA LYS A 171 -5.60 7.01 -0.85
C LYS A 171 -6.00 7.97 -1.98
N ARG A 172 -5.56 7.73 -3.24
CA ARG A 172 -5.99 8.52 -4.41
C ARG A 172 -7.49 8.41 -4.69
N LEU A 173 -8.07 7.20 -4.60
CA LEU A 173 -9.51 7.01 -4.77
C LEU A 173 -10.31 7.83 -3.75
N ARG A 174 -9.92 7.83 -2.46
CA ARG A 174 -10.54 8.69 -1.43
C ARG A 174 -10.45 10.18 -1.77
N GLY A 175 -9.30 10.65 -2.26
CA GLY A 175 -9.09 12.05 -2.66
C GLY A 175 -10.01 12.43 -3.82
N TRP A 176 -10.00 11.64 -4.88
CA TRP A 176 -10.85 11.81 -6.07
C TRP A 176 -12.34 11.78 -5.75
N SER A 177 -12.79 10.85 -4.88
CA SER A 177 -14.18 10.78 -4.45
C SER A 177 -14.61 11.99 -3.62
N ARG A 178 -13.73 12.54 -2.76
CA ARG A 178 -14.02 13.79 -2.03
C ARG A 178 -14.09 14.98 -2.99
N GLN A 179 -13.17 15.07 -3.95
CA GLN A 179 -13.15 16.15 -4.93
C GLN A 179 -14.38 16.10 -5.86
N ARG A 180 -14.77 14.91 -6.36
CA ARG A 180 -16.04 14.73 -7.10
C ARG A 180 -17.27 15.11 -6.27
N ARG A 181 -17.30 14.78 -4.98
CA ARG A 181 -18.42 15.16 -4.10
C ARG A 181 -18.47 16.68 -3.88
N ALA A 182 -17.32 17.32 -3.64
CA ALA A 182 -17.23 18.78 -3.52
C ALA A 182 -17.65 19.51 -4.81
N MET A 183 -17.24 19.02 -5.98
CA MET A 183 -17.66 19.58 -7.28
C MET A 183 -19.16 19.37 -7.53
N ALA A 184 -19.72 18.21 -7.17
CA ALA A 184 -21.16 17.95 -7.29
C ALA A 184 -22.00 18.82 -6.33
N SER A 185 -21.48 19.13 -5.13
CA SER A 185 -22.11 20.06 -4.18
C SER A 185 -21.90 21.55 -4.53
N ALA A 186 -21.07 21.86 -5.52
CA ALA A 186 -20.83 23.21 -6.02
C ALA A 186 -21.45 23.46 -7.41
N ALA A 187 -22.18 22.48 -7.97
CA ALA A 187 -23.02 22.72 -9.13
C ALA A 187 -24.16 23.66 -8.75
N PRO A 188 -24.36 24.80 -9.46
CA PRO A 188 -25.54 25.62 -9.23
C PRO A 188 -26.78 24.79 -9.54
N VAL A 189 -27.81 24.92 -8.70
CA VAL A 189 -29.18 24.49 -9.04
C VAL A 189 -29.67 25.38 -10.18
N ALA A 190 -29.39 24.96 -11.41
CA ALA A 190 -30.02 25.52 -12.59
C ALA A 190 -31.51 25.14 -12.56
N ASP A 191 -32.39 26.12 -12.65
CA ASP A 191 -33.83 25.96 -12.49
C ASP A 191 -34.42 24.88 -13.40
N ALA A 192 -35.22 24.01 -12.79
CA ALA A 192 -35.86 22.88 -13.46
C ALA A 192 -37.16 23.30 -14.19
N GLU A 193 -37.06 24.22 -15.16
CA GLU A 193 -38.22 24.66 -15.96
C GLU A 193 -37.86 24.90 -17.45
N ALA A 194 -37.25 23.91 -18.11
CA ALA A 194 -36.91 24.02 -19.54
C ALA A 194 -36.91 22.71 -20.36
N LEU A 195 -37.58 21.64 -19.91
CA LEU A 195 -37.74 20.40 -20.70
C LEU A 195 -39.13 19.77 -20.54
N SER A 196 -40.13 20.34 -21.21
CA SER A 196 -41.46 19.75 -21.34
C SER A 196 -42.13 20.08 -22.67
N GLN A 197 -41.43 19.91 -23.80
CA GLN A 197 -42.08 19.75 -25.10
C GLN A 197 -41.58 18.49 -25.81
N LEU A 198 -42.56 17.73 -26.28
CA LEU A 198 -42.47 16.48 -27.03
C LEU A 198 -41.93 16.79 -28.46
N GLU A 199 -41.54 15.86 -29.33
CA GLU A 199 -42.35 14.74 -29.82
C GLU A 199 -41.55 13.64 -30.56
N SER A 200 -42.25 12.56 -30.90
CA SER A 200 -41.76 11.21 -31.23
C SER A 200 -41.10 11.01 -32.63
N PRO A 201 -40.32 9.93 -32.83
CA PRO A 201 -39.81 9.52 -34.15
C PRO A 201 -40.86 8.78 -35.00
N PRO A 202 -40.86 8.92 -36.34
CA PRO A 202 -41.82 8.26 -37.23
C PRO A 202 -41.41 6.84 -37.66
N THR A 203 -42.40 5.94 -37.72
CA THR A 203 -42.28 4.53 -38.15
C THR A 203 -42.39 4.40 -39.68
N PRO A 204 -41.58 3.56 -40.36
CA PRO A 204 -41.69 3.33 -41.81
C PRO A 204 -42.84 2.34 -42.16
N PRO A 205 -43.56 2.55 -43.28
CA PRO A 205 -44.66 1.68 -43.69
C PRO A 205 -44.21 0.40 -44.44
N ARG A 206 -44.96 -0.69 -44.24
CA ARG A 206 -44.88 -1.93 -45.03
C ARG A 206 -45.54 -1.74 -46.40
N HIS A 207 -44.91 -2.21 -47.47
CA HIS A 207 -45.57 -2.46 -48.76
C HIS A 207 -45.87 -3.95 -48.95
N MET A 208 -47.04 -4.25 -49.52
CA MET A 208 -47.44 -5.57 -50.05
C MET A 208 -47.64 -5.48 -51.58
N PRO A 209 -47.61 -6.61 -52.31
CA PRO A 209 -47.53 -6.61 -53.76
C PRO A 209 -48.90 -6.44 -54.45
N THR A 210 -48.87 -5.87 -55.65
CA THR A 210 -50.00 -5.88 -56.60
C THR A 210 -49.54 -6.34 -57.99
N SER A 211 -50.48 -6.92 -58.73
CA SER A 211 -50.30 -7.75 -59.92
C SER A 211 -50.16 -6.98 -61.25
N HIS A 212 -49.72 -7.71 -62.29
CA HIS A 212 -49.60 -7.33 -63.71
C HIS A 212 -50.86 -6.70 -64.34
N PRO A 213 -50.72 -6.06 -65.51
CA PRO A 213 -51.00 -6.79 -66.77
C PRO A 213 -49.92 -6.63 -67.86
N CYS A 214 -50.18 -7.22 -69.05
CA CYS A 214 -49.49 -7.01 -70.35
C CYS A 214 -49.37 -5.48 -70.67
N TRP A 215 -48.53 -4.98 -71.57
CA TRP A 215 -48.16 -5.47 -72.91
C TRP A 215 -46.65 -5.32 -73.18
N ASP A 216 -46.07 -6.03 -74.15
CA ASP A 216 -46.69 -7.09 -74.97
C ASP A 216 -46.51 -8.48 -74.34
#